data_AF-A0A090VER3-F1
#
_entry.id   AF-A0A090VER3-F1
#
_cell.length_a   1.000
_cell.length_b   1.000
_cell.length_c   1.000
_cell.angle_alpha   90.00
_cell.angle_beta   90.00
_cell.angle_gamma   90.00
#
_symmetry.space_group_name_H-M   'P 1'
#
loop_
_entity.id
_entity.type
_entity.pdbx_description
1 polymer ?
#
loop_
_entity_poly.entity_id
_entity_poly.type
_entity_poly.pdbx_seq_one_letter_code
_entity_poly.pdbx_strand_id
1 'polypeptide(L)'
;MEKLFEQEIPEVFDGLITIKKVVRIPGEKAKVAVDSYDDRIDPVGACVGMKGSRIHGIVRELGNENIDVINYTSNLPLFVTRALSPARVTSVKLNEETKRAEVILKPEEVSKAIGRGGHNIRLAGQLTGFEIDVFREGAEEDVELREFSDEIESWIIEEFSKAGLDTAKSILEQEVKDLVKRTDLEEETINDVIRILREEFEE
;
A
#
# COMPACT_ATOMS: atom_id res chain seq x y z
N MET A 1 -12.47 -20.56 -14.52
CA MET A 1 -11.33 -19.70 -14.83
C MET A 1 -10.12 -20.56 -15.16
N GLU A 2 -9.67 -21.46 -14.28
CA GLU A 2 -8.53 -22.36 -14.55
C GLU A 2 -8.65 -23.12 -15.87
N LYS A 3 -9.80 -23.77 -16.14
CA LYS A 3 -10.07 -24.42 -17.45
C LYS A 3 -9.98 -23.48 -18.66
N LEU A 4 -10.29 -22.19 -18.50
CA LEU A 4 -10.15 -21.22 -19.59
C LEU A 4 -8.68 -20.87 -19.81
N PHE A 5 -7.87 -20.79 -18.74
CA PHE A 5 -6.43 -20.63 -18.86
C PHE A 5 -5.80 -21.85 -19.55
N GLU A 6 -6.19 -23.06 -19.18
CA GLU A 6 -5.74 -24.30 -19.84
C GLU A 6 -6.11 -24.33 -21.33
N GLN A 7 -7.29 -23.82 -21.71
CA GLN A 7 -7.72 -23.78 -23.11
C GLN A 7 -6.99 -22.71 -23.93
N GLU A 8 -6.75 -21.54 -23.35
CA GLU A 8 -6.20 -20.38 -24.08
C GLU A 8 -4.66 -20.33 -24.06
N ILE A 9 -4.01 -20.91 -23.04
CA ILE A 9 -2.57 -20.79 -22.80
C ILE A 9 -1.92 -22.19 -22.86
N PRO A 10 -1.22 -22.53 -23.96
CA PRO A 10 -0.58 -23.84 -24.13
C PRO A 10 0.37 -24.20 -23.00
N GLU A 11 1.12 -23.23 -22.47
CA GLU A 11 2.07 -23.46 -21.38
C GLU A 11 1.38 -23.90 -20.07
N VAL A 12 0.11 -23.53 -19.85
CA VAL A 12 -0.69 -24.01 -18.72
C VAL A 12 -1.20 -25.42 -19.02
N PHE A 13 -1.66 -25.69 -20.25
CA PHE A 13 -2.10 -27.02 -20.68
C PHE A 13 -0.99 -28.08 -20.59
N ASP A 14 0.22 -27.72 -21.04
CA ASP A 14 1.40 -28.59 -21.03
C ASP A 14 2.01 -28.75 -19.62
N GLY A 15 1.46 -28.04 -18.62
CA GLY A 15 1.93 -28.09 -17.23
C GLY A 15 3.26 -27.36 -16.97
N LEU A 16 3.75 -26.58 -17.94
CA LEU A 16 4.95 -25.74 -17.78
C LEU A 16 4.70 -24.55 -16.84
N ILE A 17 3.45 -24.07 -16.79
CA ILE A 17 2.97 -23.05 -15.87
C ILE A 17 1.89 -23.66 -14.99
N THR A 18 2.04 -23.50 -13.68
CA THR A 18 1.06 -23.92 -12.69
C THR A 18 0.28 -22.71 -12.17
N ILE A 19 -1.05 -22.79 -12.19
CA ILE A 19 -1.90 -21.84 -11.47
C ILE A 19 -1.93 -22.26 -10.00
N LYS A 20 -1.36 -21.42 -9.13
CA LYS A 20 -1.27 -21.69 -7.69
C LYS A 20 -2.57 -21.36 -6.96
N LYS A 21 -3.23 -20.28 -7.38
CA LYS A 21 -4.48 -19.83 -6.76
C LYS A 21 -5.22 -18.85 -7.65
N VAL A 22 -6.54 -18.92 -7.60
CA VAL A 22 -7.46 -17.97 -8.24
C VAL A 22 -8.39 -17.40 -7.18
N VAL A 23 -8.51 -16.07 -7.15
CA VAL A 23 -9.51 -15.37 -6.34
C VAL A 23 -10.22 -14.35 -7.22
N ARG A 24 -11.53 -14.22 -7.05
CA ARG A 24 -12.33 -13.36 -7.93
C ARG A 24 -13.59 -12.83 -7.28
N ILE A 25 -13.98 -11.66 -7.76
CA ILE A 25 -15.32 -11.10 -7.67
C ILE A 25 -15.90 -11.24 -9.09
N PRO A 26 -16.77 -12.24 -9.33
CA PRO A 26 -17.25 -12.56 -10.67
C PRO A 26 -17.85 -11.34 -11.39
N GLY A 27 -17.45 -11.16 -12.66
CA GLY A 27 -17.90 -10.04 -13.50
C GLY A 27 -17.21 -8.69 -13.23
N GLU A 28 -16.40 -8.60 -12.17
CA GLU A 28 -15.71 -7.35 -11.79
C GLU A 28 -14.19 -7.51 -11.93
N LYS A 29 -13.58 -8.33 -11.08
CA LYS A 29 -12.12 -8.46 -11.00
C LYS A 29 -11.67 -9.82 -10.47
N ALA A 30 -10.55 -10.31 -10.99
CA ALA A 30 -9.87 -11.49 -10.51
C ALA A 30 -8.36 -11.26 -10.35
N LYS A 31 -7.75 -12.05 -9.47
CA LYS A 31 -6.31 -12.19 -9.32
C LYS A 31 -5.94 -13.65 -9.46
N VAL A 32 -4.98 -13.94 -10.33
CA VAL A 32 -4.51 -15.30 -10.63
C VAL A 32 -3.01 -15.38 -10.34
N ALA A 33 -2.63 -16.19 -9.35
CA ALA A 33 -1.24 -16.45 -9.04
C ALA A 33 -0.73 -17.61 -9.90
N VAL A 34 0.30 -17.35 -10.70
CA VAL A 34 0.94 -18.32 -11.60
C VAL A 34 2.41 -18.49 -11.26
N ASP A 35 2.94 -19.66 -11.52
CA ASP A 35 4.34 -20.03 -11.26
C ASP A 35 4.84 -20.92 -12.38
N SER A 36 6.15 -20.97 -12.60
CA SER A 36 6.78 -21.93 -13.50
C SER A 36 7.98 -22.56 -12.82
N TYR A 37 8.16 -23.87 -13.04
CA TYR A 37 9.35 -24.59 -12.59
C TYR A 37 10.54 -24.46 -13.56
N ASP A 38 10.33 -23.87 -14.75
CA ASP A 38 11.39 -23.58 -15.71
C ASP A 38 11.73 -22.09 -15.66
N ASP A 39 12.89 -21.75 -15.13
CA ASP A 39 13.35 -20.35 -14.99
C ASP A 39 13.47 -19.60 -16.33
N ARG A 40 13.45 -20.31 -17.46
CA ARG A 40 13.47 -19.70 -18.80
C ARG A 40 12.08 -19.24 -19.25
N ILE A 41 11.03 -19.63 -18.54
CA ILE A 41 9.64 -19.29 -18.84
C ILE A 41 9.21 -18.19 -17.88
N ASP A 42 8.81 -17.04 -18.44
CA ASP A 42 8.09 -16.02 -17.67
C ASP A 42 6.60 -16.40 -17.62
N PRO A 43 6.08 -16.86 -16.46
CA PRO A 43 4.70 -17.32 -16.39
C PRO A 43 3.69 -16.20 -16.61
N VAL A 44 4.02 -14.95 -16.22
CA VAL A 44 3.12 -13.80 -16.40
C VAL A 44 3.09 -13.40 -17.86
N GLY A 45 4.26 -13.21 -18.49
CA GLY A 45 4.35 -12.88 -19.92
C GLY A 45 3.71 -13.95 -20.81
N ALA A 46 3.85 -15.22 -20.45
CA ALA A 46 3.18 -16.32 -21.13
C ALA A 46 1.65 -16.22 -20.99
N CYS A 47 1.10 -16.02 -19.80
CA CYS A 47 -0.35 -15.91 -19.64
C CYS A 47 -0.95 -14.66 -20.30
N VAL A 48 -0.22 -13.53 -20.29
CA VAL A 48 -0.70 -12.25 -20.83
C VAL A 48 -0.58 -12.23 -22.36
N GLY A 49 0.53 -12.71 -22.91
CA GLY A 49 0.83 -12.62 -24.35
C GLY A 49 1.17 -11.19 -24.82
N MET A 50 1.54 -11.06 -26.10
CA MET A 50 1.90 -9.75 -26.66
C MET A 50 0.72 -8.77 -26.55
N LYS A 51 0.92 -7.65 -25.84
CA LYS A 51 -0.13 -6.63 -25.59
C LYS A 51 -1.43 -7.22 -25.01
N GLY A 52 -1.33 -8.28 -24.21
CA GLY A 52 -2.50 -8.91 -23.59
C GLY A 52 -3.31 -9.82 -24.51
N SER A 53 -2.79 -10.19 -25.68
CA SER A 53 -3.54 -10.95 -26.70
C SER A 53 -4.20 -12.22 -26.17
N ARG A 54 -3.53 -12.95 -25.26
CA ARG A 54 -4.02 -14.21 -24.69
C ARG A 54 -5.02 -13.95 -23.57
N ILE A 55 -4.64 -13.13 -22.59
CA ILE A 55 -5.52 -12.84 -21.45
C ILE A 55 -6.83 -12.17 -21.86
N HIS A 56 -6.82 -11.34 -22.92
CA HIS A 56 -8.04 -10.70 -23.42
C HIS A 56 -9.08 -11.69 -23.96
N GLY A 57 -8.68 -12.87 -24.43
CA GLY A 57 -9.62 -13.95 -24.80
C GLY A 57 -10.46 -14.38 -23.59
N ILE A 58 -9.77 -14.67 -22.49
CA ILE A 58 -10.38 -15.09 -21.22
C ILE A 58 -11.24 -13.97 -20.62
N VAL A 59 -10.75 -12.72 -20.65
CA VAL A 59 -11.51 -11.54 -20.17
C VAL A 59 -12.84 -11.40 -20.90
N ARG A 60 -12.86 -11.58 -22.24
CA ARG A 60 -14.10 -11.50 -23.02
C ARG A 60 -15.07 -12.62 -22.66
N GLU A 61 -14.58 -13.84 -22.49
CA GLU A 61 -15.40 -15.00 -22.13
C GLU A 61 -16.02 -14.87 -20.74
N LEU A 62 -15.39 -14.10 -19.85
CA LEU A 62 -15.87 -13.78 -18.51
C LEU A 62 -16.64 -12.45 -18.42
N GLY A 63 -17.14 -11.94 -19.55
CA GLY A 63 -17.99 -10.74 -19.55
C GLY A 63 -17.25 -9.45 -19.22
N ASN A 64 -16.00 -9.33 -19.65
CA ASN A 64 -15.08 -8.22 -19.35
C ASN A 64 -14.66 -8.12 -17.87
N GLU A 65 -14.65 -9.24 -17.14
CA GLU A 65 -14.01 -9.35 -15.83
C GLU A 65 -12.52 -8.97 -15.93
N ASN A 66 -12.05 -8.03 -15.11
CA ASN A 66 -10.67 -7.56 -15.14
C ASN A 66 -9.74 -8.57 -14.45
N ILE A 67 -8.77 -9.16 -15.16
CA ILE A 67 -7.91 -10.22 -14.61
C ILE A 67 -6.48 -9.72 -14.43
N ASP A 68 -5.99 -9.72 -13.19
CA ASP A 68 -4.56 -9.54 -12.91
C ASP A 68 -3.87 -10.90 -12.83
N VAL A 69 -2.82 -11.08 -13.62
CA VAL A 69 -1.93 -12.25 -13.54
C VAL A 69 -0.70 -11.86 -12.71
N ILE A 70 -0.44 -12.61 -11.65
CA ILE A 70 0.58 -12.30 -10.64
C ILE A 70 1.59 -13.45 -10.59
N ASN A 71 2.88 -13.12 -10.65
CA ASN A 71 3.93 -14.10 -10.43
C ASN A 71 3.97 -14.52 -8.95
N TYR A 72 3.62 -15.77 -8.68
CA TYR A 72 3.71 -16.36 -7.36
C TYR A 72 5.16 -16.37 -6.87
N THR A 73 5.34 -16.36 -5.56
CA THR A 73 6.63 -16.58 -4.93
C THR A 73 6.40 -17.04 -3.50
N SER A 74 7.31 -17.87 -2.98
CA SER A 74 7.33 -18.26 -1.57
C SER A 74 7.83 -17.14 -0.64
N ASN A 75 8.46 -16.10 -1.18
CA ASN A 75 8.80 -14.90 -0.42
C ASN A 75 7.52 -14.10 -0.12
N LEU A 76 6.96 -14.29 1.07
CA LEU A 76 5.67 -13.73 1.45
C LEU A 76 5.59 -12.20 1.33
N PRO A 77 6.58 -11.40 1.82
CA PRO A 77 6.56 -9.95 1.63
C PRO A 77 6.49 -9.56 0.14
N LEU A 78 7.28 -10.20 -0.70
CA LEU A 78 7.27 -9.97 -2.14
C LEU A 78 5.94 -10.39 -2.78
N PHE A 79 5.35 -11.50 -2.32
CA PHE A 79 4.07 -11.97 -2.84
C PHE A 79 2.92 -11.01 -2.49
N VAL A 80 2.89 -10.47 -1.26
CA VAL A 80 1.93 -9.43 -0.85
C VAL A 80 2.09 -8.16 -1.69
N THR A 81 3.32 -7.70 -1.88
CA THR A 81 3.61 -6.55 -2.76
C THR A 81 3.10 -6.78 -4.18
N ARG A 82 3.38 -7.94 -4.77
CA ARG A 82 2.91 -8.28 -6.12
C ARG A 82 1.37 -8.40 -6.19
N ALA A 83 0.74 -8.91 -5.14
CA ALA A 83 -0.71 -9.06 -5.07
C ALA A 83 -1.45 -7.71 -5.07
N LEU A 84 -0.84 -6.65 -4.51
CA LEU A 84 -1.39 -5.30 -4.48
C LEU A 84 -1.21 -4.50 -5.78
N SER A 85 -0.49 -5.04 -6.77
CA SER A 85 -0.39 -4.47 -8.11
C SER A 85 -1.78 -4.07 -8.64
N PRO A 86 -1.94 -2.85 -9.18
CA PRO A 86 -0.90 -1.93 -9.69
C PRO A 86 -0.29 -0.97 -8.67
N ALA A 87 -0.66 -1.04 -7.39
CA ALA A 87 -0.15 -0.12 -6.38
C ALA A 87 1.33 -0.36 -6.09
N ARG A 88 2.11 0.72 -5.96
CA ARG A 88 3.52 0.66 -5.59
C ARG A 88 3.68 0.74 -4.08
N VAL A 89 4.01 -0.40 -3.50
CA VAL A 89 4.26 -0.54 -2.06
C VAL A 89 5.66 -0.05 -1.70
N THR A 90 5.77 0.74 -0.63
CA THR A 90 7.04 1.21 -0.07
C THR A 90 7.65 0.13 0.83
N SER A 91 6.87 -0.41 1.77
CA SER A 91 7.32 -1.49 2.66
C SER A 91 6.16 -2.42 3.06
N VAL A 92 6.52 -3.65 3.46
CA VAL A 92 5.60 -4.67 3.97
C VAL A 92 6.16 -5.26 5.24
N LYS A 93 5.37 -5.27 6.31
CA LYS A 93 5.66 -5.95 7.57
C LYS A 93 4.61 -7.04 7.79
N LEU A 94 5.08 -8.26 8.03
CA LEU A 94 4.20 -9.43 8.16
C LEU A 94 4.19 -9.95 9.60
N ASN A 95 3.01 -10.32 10.06
CA ASN A 95 2.81 -11.17 11.21
C ASN A 95 2.23 -12.51 10.74
N GLU A 96 3.08 -13.54 10.72
CA GLU A 96 2.70 -14.86 10.19
C GLU A 96 1.76 -15.64 11.12
N GLU A 97 1.78 -15.35 12.43
CA GLU A 97 0.93 -16.00 13.42
C GLU A 97 -0.52 -15.52 13.29
N THR A 98 -0.71 -14.20 13.19
CA THR A 98 -2.04 -13.59 13.05
C THR A 98 -2.51 -13.51 11.59
N LYS A 99 -1.64 -13.86 10.64
CA LYS A 99 -1.88 -13.68 9.19
C LYS A 99 -2.23 -12.23 8.83
N ARG A 100 -1.53 -11.26 9.43
CA ARG A 100 -1.69 -9.83 9.12
C ARG A 100 -0.48 -9.27 8.37
N ALA A 101 -0.74 -8.34 7.46
CA ALA A 101 0.26 -7.64 6.67
C ALA A 101 0.03 -6.14 6.75
N GLU A 102 0.95 -5.42 7.38
CA GLU A 102 0.99 -3.96 7.41
C GLU A 102 1.76 -3.48 6.18
N VAL A 103 1.10 -2.68 5.34
CA VAL A 103 1.64 -2.23 4.06
C VAL A 103 1.69 -0.72 4.03
N ILE A 104 2.90 -0.17 3.89
CA ILE A 104 3.13 1.28 3.80
C ILE A 104 3.21 1.65 2.32
N LEU A 105 2.42 2.65 1.91
CA LEU A 105 2.43 3.20 0.57
C LEU A 105 2.45 4.72 0.60
N LYS A 106 2.97 5.34 -0.46
CA LYS A 106 2.80 6.78 -0.68
C LYS A 106 1.31 7.16 -0.73
N PRO A 107 0.92 8.37 -0.28
CA PRO A 107 -0.47 8.82 -0.28
C PRO A 107 -1.19 8.64 -1.63
N GLU A 108 -0.50 8.89 -2.74
CA GLU A 108 -1.04 8.75 -4.10
C GLU A 108 -1.27 7.29 -4.55
N GLU A 109 -0.64 6.32 -3.90
CA GLU A 109 -0.76 4.89 -4.22
C GLU A 109 -1.85 4.18 -3.39
N VAL A 110 -2.28 4.76 -2.26
CA VAL A 110 -3.31 4.16 -1.38
C VAL A 110 -4.61 3.88 -2.11
N SER A 111 -5.09 4.81 -2.93
CA SER A 111 -6.33 4.63 -3.69
C SER A 111 -6.25 3.44 -4.66
N LYS A 112 -5.07 3.21 -5.26
CA LYS A 112 -4.83 2.05 -6.14
C LYS A 112 -4.76 0.75 -5.34
N ALA A 113 -4.14 0.77 -4.16
CA ALA A 113 -4.02 -0.39 -3.29
C ALA A 113 -5.40 -0.89 -2.83
N ILE A 114 -6.26 0.03 -2.39
CA ILE A 114 -7.66 -0.26 -2.01
C ILE A 114 -8.45 -0.72 -3.24
N GLY A 115 -8.37 0.03 -4.33
CA GLY A 115 -9.13 -0.20 -5.55
C GLY A 115 -10.61 0.16 -5.43
N ARG A 116 -11.32 0.19 -6.56
CA ARG A 116 -12.76 0.51 -6.59
C ARG A 116 -13.55 -0.48 -5.72
N GLY A 117 -14.31 0.03 -4.76
CA GLY A 117 -15.09 -0.79 -3.82
C GLY A 117 -14.26 -1.66 -2.89
N GLY A 118 -12.95 -1.38 -2.73
CA GLY A 118 -12.05 -2.23 -1.93
C GLY A 118 -11.71 -3.56 -2.59
N HIS A 119 -12.02 -3.73 -3.88
CA HIS A 119 -11.83 -5.02 -4.56
C HIS A 119 -10.36 -5.44 -4.64
N ASN A 120 -9.43 -4.49 -4.82
CA ASN A 120 -8.03 -4.83 -5.02
C ASN A 120 -7.40 -5.38 -3.73
N ILE A 121 -7.54 -4.65 -2.63
CA ILE A 121 -7.04 -5.06 -1.30
C ILE A 121 -7.71 -6.36 -0.83
N ARG A 122 -9.02 -6.51 -1.05
CA ARG A 122 -9.76 -7.73 -0.71
C ARG A 122 -9.25 -8.95 -1.48
N LEU A 123 -9.09 -8.82 -2.80
CA LEU A 123 -8.57 -9.91 -3.64
C LEU A 123 -7.11 -10.19 -3.31
N ALA A 124 -6.28 -9.18 -3.03
CA ALA A 124 -4.89 -9.37 -2.62
C ALA A 124 -4.82 -10.18 -1.31
N GLY A 125 -5.60 -9.81 -0.29
CA GLY A 125 -5.64 -10.54 0.98
C GLY A 125 -6.17 -11.96 0.82
N GLN A 126 -7.21 -12.16 0.00
CA GLN A 126 -7.69 -13.51 -0.32
C GLN A 126 -6.63 -14.33 -1.05
N LEU A 127 -5.87 -13.74 -1.99
CA LEU A 127 -4.85 -14.43 -2.77
C LEU A 127 -3.69 -14.87 -1.86
N THR A 128 -3.15 -13.95 -1.05
CA THR A 128 -2.02 -14.24 -0.16
C THR A 128 -2.39 -15.02 1.09
N GLY A 129 -3.66 -14.96 1.49
CA GLY A 129 -4.14 -15.52 2.77
C GLY A 129 -3.82 -14.63 3.97
N PHE A 130 -3.54 -13.34 3.75
CA PHE A 130 -3.31 -12.35 4.79
C PHE A 130 -4.45 -11.33 4.84
N GLU A 131 -4.77 -10.85 6.03
CA GLU A 131 -5.47 -9.58 6.21
C GLU A 131 -4.48 -8.43 5.98
N ILE A 132 -4.81 -7.52 5.07
CA ILE A 132 -3.89 -6.46 4.62
C ILE A 132 -4.40 -5.12 5.15
N ASP A 133 -3.56 -4.46 5.95
CA ASP A 133 -3.75 -3.11 6.46
C ASP A 133 -2.88 -2.14 5.66
N VAL A 134 -3.47 -1.02 5.23
CA VAL A 134 -2.80 -0.03 4.38
C VAL A 134 -2.54 1.25 5.16
N PHE A 135 -1.26 1.62 5.26
CA PHE A 135 -0.76 2.82 5.91
C PHE A 135 -0.18 3.77 4.88
N ARG A 136 -0.28 5.07 5.17
CA ARG A 136 0.32 6.13 4.34
C ARG A 136 1.73 6.38 4.83
N GLU A 137 2.69 6.40 3.91
CA GLU A 137 4.05 6.82 4.16
C GLU A 137 4.03 8.25 4.70
N GLY A 138 4.68 8.46 5.85
CA GLY A 138 4.69 9.74 6.56
C GLY A 138 3.44 10.05 7.39
N ALA A 139 2.51 9.11 7.57
CA ALA A 139 1.38 9.25 8.50
C ALA A 139 1.65 8.68 9.90
N GLU A 140 2.80 8.03 10.13
CA GLU A 140 3.16 7.40 11.41
C GLU A 140 4.23 8.19 12.22
N GLU A 141 4.61 9.38 11.78
CA GLU A 141 5.55 10.27 12.51
C GLU A 141 4.98 11.69 12.54
N ASP A 142 3.73 11.84 12.94
CA ASP A 142 3.25 13.16 13.31
C ASP A 142 2.49 13.06 14.62
N VAL A 143 3.14 13.54 15.66
CA VAL A 143 2.64 13.53 17.01
C VAL A 143 1.75 14.76 17.17
N GLU A 144 0.53 14.58 17.67
CA GLU A 144 -0.33 15.73 17.97
C GLU A 144 0.39 16.62 19.00
N LEU A 145 0.37 17.93 18.80
CA LEU A 145 1.05 18.87 19.69
C LEU A 145 0.56 18.75 21.15
N ARG A 146 -0.67 18.26 21.33
CA ARG A 146 -1.28 17.99 22.65
C ARG A 146 -0.61 16.87 23.43
N GLU A 147 0.07 15.94 22.77
CA GLU A 147 0.79 14.88 23.48
C GLU A 147 2.00 15.43 24.25
N PHE A 148 2.51 16.60 23.87
CA PHE A 148 3.59 17.33 24.56
C PHE A 148 3.08 18.20 25.73
N SER A 149 1.87 17.98 26.23
CA SER A 149 1.29 18.81 27.30
C SER A 149 2.04 18.77 28.63
N ASP A 150 2.93 17.79 28.82
CA ASP A 150 3.84 17.70 29.98
C ASP A 150 5.07 18.63 29.84
N GLU A 151 5.40 19.06 28.62
CA GLU A 151 6.62 19.84 28.32
C GLU A 151 6.32 21.23 27.74
N ILE A 152 5.16 21.40 27.10
CA ILE A 152 4.71 22.64 26.48
C ILE A 152 3.47 23.15 27.22
N GLU A 153 3.49 24.42 27.62
CA GLU A 153 2.35 25.03 28.31
C GLU A 153 1.08 25.04 27.45
N SER A 154 -0.08 24.75 28.06
CA SER A 154 -1.34 24.54 27.32
C SER A 154 -1.76 25.73 26.46
N TRP A 155 -1.48 26.96 26.90
CA TRP A 155 -1.83 28.17 26.14
C TRP A 155 -0.97 28.32 24.87
N ILE A 156 0.26 27.80 24.86
CA ILE A 156 1.15 27.79 23.69
C ILE A 156 0.59 26.79 22.66
N ILE A 157 0.17 25.60 23.11
CA ILE A 157 -0.47 24.58 22.27
C ILE A 157 -1.74 25.12 21.63
N GLU A 158 -2.57 25.84 22.40
CA GLU A 158 -3.79 26.47 21.88
C GLU A 158 -3.47 27.54 20.82
N GLU A 159 -2.38 28.29 20.98
CA GLU A 159 -1.99 29.33 20.02
C GLU A 159 -1.53 28.74 18.68
N PHE A 160 -0.73 27.66 18.71
CA PHE A 160 -0.41 26.89 17.50
C PHE A 160 -1.66 26.26 16.87
N SER A 161 -2.58 25.72 17.67
CA SER A 161 -3.83 25.13 17.17
C SER A 161 -4.73 26.17 16.48
N LYS A 162 -4.83 27.40 16.99
CA LYS A 162 -5.54 28.50 16.29
C LYS A 162 -4.94 28.81 14.93
N ALA A 163 -3.62 28.66 14.78
CA ALA A 163 -2.92 28.83 13.52
C ALA A 163 -3.04 27.62 12.58
N GLY A 164 -3.73 26.54 12.99
CA GLY A 164 -3.86 25.28 12.26
C GLY A 164 -2.60 24.42 12.29
N LEU A 165 -1.81 24.55 13.35
CA LEU A 165 -0.54 23.85 13.58
C LEU A 165 -0.71 22.85 14.73
N ASP A 166 -1.54 21.85 14.48
CA ASP A 166 -1.99 20.91 15.51
C ASP A 166 -0.99 19.76 15.75
N THR A 167 0.10 19.70 14.99
CA THR A 167 1.03 18.55 15.00
C THR A 167 2.50 18.99 14.99
N ALA A 168 3.37 18.15 15.55
CA ALA A 168 4.80 18.43 15.66
C ALA A 168 5.43 18.74 14.31
N LYS A 169 5.12 17.95 13.28
CA LYS A 169 5.64 18.12 11.93
C LYS A 169 5.13 19.40 11.27
N SER A 170 3.86 19.76 11.48
CA SER A 170 3.30 21.02 10.93
C SER A 170 4.04 22.27 11.42
N ILE A 171 4.66 22.19 12.60
CA ILE A 171 5.52 23.23 13.19
C ILE A 171 6.95 23.09 12.67
N LEU A 172 7.54 21.89 12.72
CA LEU A 172 8.92 21.63 12.30
C LEU A 172 9.19 21.90 10.81
N GLU A 173 8.17 21.79 9.95
CA GLU A 173 8.28 22.06 8.51
C GLU A 173 8.25 23.55 8.13
N GLN A 174 8.00 24.45 9.09
CA GLN A 174 7.93 25.89 8.85
C GLN A 174 9.15 26.65 9.34
N GLU A 175 9.45 27.77 8.67
CA GLU A 175 10.46 28.71 9.15
C GLU A 175 9.94 29.45 10.39
N VAL A 176 10.82 29.65 11.38
CA VAL A 176 10.53 30.40 12.62
C VAL A 176 9.90 31.76 12.32
N LYS A 177 10.39 32.45 11.28
CA LYS A 177 9.85 33.76 10.86
C LYS A 177 8.40 33.72 10.41
N ASP A 178 7.94 32.60 9.88
CA ASP A 178 6.55 32.44 9.44
C ASP A 178 5.65 32.01 10.59
N LEU A 179 6.18 31.21 11.52
CA LEU A 179 5.50 30.89 12.78
C LEU A 179 5.23 32.17 13.59
N VAL A 180 6.23 33.03 13.79
CA VAL A 180 6.08 34.34 14.47
C VAL A 180 4.99 35.22 13.84
N LYS A 181 4.75 35.12 12.53
CA LYS A 181 3.68 35.91 11.87
C LYS A 181 2.30 35.29 12.02
N ARG A 182 2.22 33.98 12.23
CA ARG A 182 0.98 33.19 12.25
C ARG A 182 0.45 32.97 13.66
N THR A 183 1.31 33.08 14.67
CA THR A 183 1.01 32.89 16.08
C THR A 183 1.36 34.16 16.86
N ASP A 184 0.65 34.47 17.94
CA ASP A 184 1.02 35.58 18.86
C ASP A 184 2.16 35.20 19.83
N LEU A 185 3.10 34.34 19.40
CA LEU A 185 4.21 33.82 20.21
C LEU A 185 5.52 34.56 19.90
N GLU A 186 6.36 34.71 20.93
CA GLU A 186 7.70 35.26 20.78
C GLU A 186 8.65 34.24 20.12
N GLU A 187 9.66 34.75 19.41
CA GLU A 187 10.63 33.91 18.69
C GLU A 187 11.37 32.96 19.64
N GLU A 188 11.65 33.37 20.87
CA GLU A 188 12.27 32.53 21.90
C GLU A 188 11.39 31.33 22.26
N THR A 189 10.10 31.56 22.51
CA THR A 189 9.11 30.51 22.81
C THR A 189 8.96 29.51 21.66
N ILE A 190 8.94 29.99 20.41
CA ILE A 190 8.85 29.12 19.24
C ILE A 190 10.10 28.25 19.11
N ASN A 191 11.28 28.81 19.35
CA ASN A 191 12.53 28.05 19.32
C ASN A 191 12.59 26.98 20.43
N ASP A 192 12.10 27.29 21.63
CA ASP A 192 12.00 26.31 22.72
C ASP A 192 11.07 25.15 22.37
N VAL A 193 9.90 25.44 21.78
CA VAL A 193 8.99 24.40 21.29
C VAL A 193 9.65 23.56 20.20
N ILE A 194 10.30 24.18 19.20
CA ILE A 194 11.01 23.44 18.15
C ILE A 194 12.10 22.54 18.74
N ARG A 195 12.81 22.99 19.79
CA ARG A 195 13.83 22.18 20.47
C ARG A 195 13.21 20.94 21.12
N ILE A 196 12.14 21.11 21.91
CA ILE A 196 11.40 20.00 22.53
C ILE A 196 10.93 19.01 21.46
N LEU A 197 10.28 19.51 20.41
CA LEU A 197 9.80 18.67 19.31
C LEU A 197 10.92 17.94 18.57
N ARG A 198 12.12 18.50 18.45
CA ARG A 198 13.25 17.80 17.80
C ARG A 198 13.86 16.72 18.68
N GLU A 199 13.94 16.97 19.98
CA GLU A 199 14.49 16.00 20.94
C GLU A 199 13.68 14.69 20.92
N GLU A 200 12.35 14.77 20.81
CA GLU A 200 11.47 13.60 20.75
C GLU A 200 11.48 12.84 19.41
N PHE A 201 11.92 13.45 18.31
CA PHE A 201 12.03 12.79 17.00
C PHE A 201 13.45 12.26 16.70
N GLU A 202 14.44 12.57 17.55
CA GLU A 202 15.82 12.10 17.42
C GLU A 202 16.14 10.87 18.31
N GLU A 203 15.22 10.44 19.19
CA GLU A 203 15.27 9.15 19.93
C GLU A 203 14.63 7.98 19.16
#